data_AF-A0A845M4Y4-F1
#
_entry.id   AF-A0A845M4Y4-F1
#
_cell.length_a   1.000
_cell.length_b   1.000
_cell.length_c   1.000
_cell.angle_alpha   90.00
_cell.angle_beta   90.00
_cell.angle_gamma   90.00
#
_symmetry.space_group_name_H-M   'P 1'
#
loop_
_entity.id
_entity.type
_entity.pdbx_description
1 polymer ?
#
loop_
_entity_poly.entity_id
_entity_poly.type
_entity_poly.pdbx_seq_one_letter_code
_entity_poly.pdbx_strand_id
1 'polypeptide(L)'
;TEAFHGESERSASLEAAARKAHNAEPGEAEAVGIRSLNTLEEEEIRRALLTYGKSKAGIEAMTERLGISRATLYRKFKTHNL
;
A
#
# COMPACT_ATOMS: atom_id res chain seq x y z
N THR A 1 -20.83 -16.82 47.89
CA THR A 1 -19.50 -17.37 47.58
C THR A 1 -19.73 -18.57 46.68
N GLU A 2 -19.18 -18.75 45.48
CA GLU A 2 -18.16 -18.13 44.60
C GLU A 2 -18.56 -18.66 43.19
N ALA A 3 -18.79 -17.84 42.16
CA ALA A 3 -17.80 -17.29 41.23
C ALA A 3 -16.78 -18.31 40.70
N PHE A 4 -17.13 -19.18 39.74
CA PHE A 4 -16.12 -19.93 38.96
C PHE A 4 -16.59 -20.50 37.61
N HIS A 5 -17.25 -19.75 36.72
CA HIS A 5 -17.58 -20.23 35.36
C HIS A 5 -17.22 -19.23 34.24
N GLY A 6 -16.32 -18.27 34.49
CA GLY A 6 -16.00 -17.18 33.56
C GLY A 6 -14.66 -17.28 32.83
N GLU A 7 -13.84 -18.31 33.09
CA GLU A 7 -12.43 -18.32 32.64
C GLU A 7 -12.21 -19.06 31.31
N SER A 8 -13.14 -19.91 30.86
CA SER A 8 -12.88 -20.78 29.72
C SER A 8 -13.05 -20.12 28.35
N GLU A 9 -13.79 -19.01 28.23
CA GLU A 9 -14.06 -18.39 26.91
C GLU A 9 -13.03 -17.31 26.51
N ARG A 10 -12.25 -16.79 27.47
CA ARG A 10 -11.20 -15.78 27.17
C ARG A 10 -9.98 -16.39 26.49
N SER A 11 -9.69 -17.66 26.78
CA SER A 11 -8.51 -18.37 26.28
C SER A 11 -8.58 -18.64 24.77
N ALA A 12 -9.77 -18.95 24.25
CA ALA A 12 -9.98 -19.23 22.83
C ALA A 12 -9.89 -17.98 21.94
N SER A 13 -10.25 -16.80 22.47
CA SER A 13 -10.23 -15.53 21.73
C SER A 13 -8.81 -14.99 21.51
N LEU A 14 -7.90 -15.22 22.45
CA LEU A 14 -6.49 -14.81 22.34
C LEU A 14 -5.71 -15.68 21.34
N GLU A 15 -6.05 -16.97 21.24
CA GLU A 15 -5.38 -17.88 20.29
C GLU A 15 -5.74 -17.56 18.82
N ALA A 16 -6.97 -17.09 18.57
CA ALA A 16 -7.40 -16.65 17.23
C ALA A 16 -6.71 -15.35 16.78
N ALA A 17 -6.41 -14.43 17.72
CA ALA A 17 -5.67 -13.19 17.43
C ALA A 17 -4.21 -13.46 17.06
N ALA A 18 -3.57 -14.47 17.68
CA ALA A 18 -2.19 -14.85 17.40
C ALA A 18 -2.01 -15.45 15.99
N ARG A 19 -3.02 -16.15 15.45
CA ARG A 19 -2.94 -16.76 14.10
C ARG A 19 -3.05 -15.74 12.96
N LYS A 20 -3.71 -14.60 13.18
CA LYS A 20 -3.84 -13.54 12.16
C LYS A 20 -2.59 -12.66 12.02
N ALA A 21 -1.65 -12.75 12.97
CA ALA A 21 -0.36 -12.06 12.90
C ALA A 21 0.67 -12.78 12.02
N HIS A 22 0.46 -14.06 11.71
CA HIS A 22 1.42 -14.86 10.93
C HIS A 22 1.36 -14.65 9.41
N ASN A 23 0.45 -13.80 8.92
CA ASN A 23 0.37 -13.42 7.51
C ASN A 23 0.93 -12.02 7.24
N ALA A 24 1.79 -11.51 8.13
CA ALA A 24 2.74 -10.49 7.76
C ALA A 24 3.75 -11.17 6.81
N GLU A 25 3.51 -11.00 5.51
CA GLU A 25 4.53 -11.18 4.47
C GLU A 25 5.86 -10.63 5.04
N PRO A 26 6.91 -11.47 5.18
CA PRO A 26 8.19 -10.98 5.64
C PRO A 26 8.61 -9.90 4.65
N GLY A 27 8.72 -8.67 5.17
CA GLY A 27 8.98 -7.47 4.39
C GLY A 27 10.07 -7.74 3.38
N GLU A 28 9.80 -7.38 2.13
CA GLU A 28 10.81 -7.37 1.08
C GLU A 28 12.01 -6.63 1.64
N ALA A 29 13.08 -7.37 1.90
CA ALA A 29 14.35 -6.79 2.27
C ALA A 29 14.73 -5.90 1.09
N GLU A 30 14.51 -4.59 1.23
CA GLU A 30 14.91 -3.63 0.21
C GLU A 30 16.39 -3.85 -0.02
N ALA A 31 16.72 -4.43 -1.17
CA ALA A 31 18.09 -4.48 -1.63
C ALA A 31 18.56 -3.02 -1.66
N VAL A 32 19.47 -2.67 -0.75
CA VAL A 32 20.14 -1.36 -0.69
C VAL A 32 21.14 -1.27 -1.84
N GLY A 33 20.64 -1.49 -3.05
CA GLY A 33 21.30 -1.27 -4.31
C GLY A 33 20.91 0.11 -4.85
N ILE A 34 21.75 0.65 -5.72
CA ILE A 34 21.44 1.90 -6.43
C ILE A 34 20.16 1.66 -7.22
N ARG A 35 19.08 2.35 -6.83
CA ARG A 35 17.78 2.23 -7.47
C ARG A 35 17.79 3.01 -8.79
N SER A 36 17.15 2.45 -9.81
CA SER A 36 17.06 3.12 -11.10
C SER A 36 16.06 4.30 -11.03
N LEU A 37 16.33 5.36 -11.80
CA LEU A 37 15.39 6.49 -11.93
C LEU A 37 14.01 6.04 -12.39
N ASN A 38 13.94 5.03 -13.28
CA ASN A 38 12.66 4.49 -13.76
C ASN A 38 11.86 3.81 -12.65
N THR A 39 12.52 3.11 -11.73
CA THR A 39 11.86 2.45 -10.60
C THR A 39 11.29 3.50 -9.63
N LEU A 40 12.07 4.54 -9.33
CA LEU A 40 11.63 5.64 -8.48
C LEU A 40 10.47 6.43 -9.10
N GLU A 41 10.52 6.66 -10.42
CA GLU A 41 9.44 7.30 -11.17
C GLU A 41 8.15 6.47 -11.11
N GLU A 42 8.23 5.16 -11.36
CA GLU A 42 7.08 4.27 -11.30
C GLU A 42 6.42 4.27 -9.92
N GLU A 43 7.22 4.18 -8.86
CA GLU A 43 6.72 4.21 -7.48
C GLU A 43 6.01 5.53 -7.17
N GLU A 44 6.59 6.65 -7.59
CA GLU A 44 5.97 7.95 -7.34
C GLU A 44 4.63 8.08 -8.08
N ILE A 45 4.55 7.61 -9.34
CA ILE A 45 3.29 7.60 -10.09
C ILE A 45 2.27 6.68 -9.43
N ARG A 46 2.68 5.51 -8.93
CA ARG A 46 1.81 4.57 -8.21
C ARG A 46 1.30 5.18 -6.90
N ARG A 47 2.15 5.86 -6.13
CA ARG A 47 1.75 6.59 -4.91
C ARG A 47 0.74 7.68 -5.22
N ALA A 48 0.99 8.46 -6.27
CA ALA A 48 0.07 9.51 -6.70
C ALA A 48 -1.29 8.93 -7.12
N LEU A 49 -1.27 7.82 -7.86
CA LEU A 49 -2.48 7.12 -8.29
C LEU A 49 -3.33 6.63 -7.10
N LEU A 50 -2.70 6.05 -6.08
CA LEU A 50 -3.38 5.60 -4.87
C LEU A 50 -3.95 6.76 -4.05
N THR A 51 -3.27 7.90 -4.06
CA THR A 51 -3.65 9.09 -3.28
C THR A 51 -4.81 9.85 -3.93
N TYR A 52 -4.76 10.07 -5.25
CA TYR A 52 -5.67 10.97 -5.97
C TYR A 52 -6.71 10.25 -6.84
N GLY A 53 -6.44 9.01 -7.24
CA GLY A 53 -7.31 8.19 -8.10
C GLY A 53 -7.36 8.63 -9.58
N LYS A 54 -8.10 7.88 -10.41
CA LYS A 54 -8.22 8.10 -11.87
C LYS A 54 -9.36 9.05 -12.28
N SER A 55 -9.98 9.75 -11.32
CA SER A 55 -11.02 10.74 -11.64
C SER A 55 -10.41 11.94 -12.37
N LYS A 56 -11.23 12.75 -13.07
CA LYS A 56 -10.72 13.95 -13.76
C LYS A 56 -9.95 14.88 -12.80
N ALA A 57 -10.51 15.13 -11.62
CA ALA A 57 -9.87 15.93 -10.57
C ALA A 57 -8.59 15.27 -10.04
N GLY A 58 -8.59 13.93 -9.90
CA GLY A 58 -7.42 13.17 -9.48
C GLY A 58 -6.26 13.23 -10.49
N ILE A 59 -6.58 13.14 -11.78
CA ILE A 59 -5.59 13.33 -12.87
C ILE A 59 -4.99 14.74 -12.81
N GLU A 60 -5.81 15.77 -12.64
CA GLU A 60 -5.33 17.16 -12.53
C GLU A 60 -4.40 17.33 -11.32
N ALA A 61 -4.80 16.83 -10.15
CA ALA A 61 -3.97 16.85 -8.94
C ALA A 61 -2.65 16.09 -9.12
N MET A 62 -2.66 14.93 -9.80
CA MET A 62 -1.43 14.20 -10.12
C MET A 62 -0.49 15.01 -11.02
N THR A 63 -1.02 15.65 -12.05
CA THR A 63 -0.18 16.45 -12.96
C THR A 63 0.45 17.66 -12.29
N GLU A 64 -0.28 18.31 -11.39
CA GLU A 64 0.24 19.42 -10.58
C GLU A 64 1.31 18.93 -9.60
N ARG A 65 1.03 17.85 -8.87
CA ARG A 65 1.96 17.32 -7.85
C ARG A 65 3.25 16.76 -8.44
N LEU A 66 3.16 16.08 -9.58
CA LEU A 66 4.29 15.46 -10.27
C LEU A 66 5.02 16.44 -11.20
N GLY A 67 4.43 17.61 -11.50
CA GLY A 67 5.02 18.60 -12.40
C GLY A 67 5.13 18.12 -13.85
N ILE A 68 4.24 17.21 -14.29
CA ILE A 68 4.23 16.65 -15.65
C ILE A 68 2.90 16.90 -16.35
N SER A 69 2.94 16.96 -17.68
CA SER A 69 1.72 17.11 -18.48
C SER A 69 0.84 15.86 -18.41
N ARG A 70 -0.48 16.03 -18.62
CA ARG A 70 -1.44 14.92 -18.73
C ARG A 70 -1.02 13.90 -19.79
N ALA A 71 -0.51 14.35 -20.93
CA ALA A 71 -0.03 13.48 -22.00
C ALA A 71 1.15 12.61 -21.54
N THR A 72 2.09 13.16 -20.78
CA THR A 72 3.19 12.39 -20.19
C THR A 72 2.68 11.41 -19.14
N LEU A 73 1.76 11.83 -18.27
CA LEU A 73 1.17 10.94 -17.27
C LEU A 73 0.49 9.72 -17.90
N TYR A 74 -0.33 9.92 -18.95
CA TYR A 74 -0.96 8.80 -19.66
C TYR A 74 0.05 7.89 -20.38
N ARG A 75 1.10 8.47 -20.97
CA ARG A 75 2.20 7.67 -21.55
C ARG A 75 2.85 6.78 -20.50
N LYS A 76 3.09 7.32 -19.30
CA LYS A 76 3.66 6.58 -18.17
C LYS A 76 2.72 5.50 -17.64
N PHE A 77 1.41 5.76 -17.53
CA PHE A 77 0.44 4.71 -17.20
C PHE A 77 0.52 3.53 -18.17
N LYS A 78 0.66 3.81 -19.48
CA LYS A 78 0.87 2.75 -20.47
C LYS A 78 2.22 2.04 -20.30
N THR A 79 3.30 2.78 -20.04
CA THR A 79 4.65 2.21 -19.86
C THR A 79 4.74 1.28 -18.66
N HIS A 80 4.11 1.65 -17.54
CA HIS A 80 4.16 0.89 -16.28
C HIS A 80 2.94 0.00 -16.04
N ASN A 81 2.02 -0.09 -17.02
CA ASN A 81 0.79 -0.86 -16.95
C ASN A 81 -0.08 -0.51 -15.71
N LEU A 82 -0.25 0.79 -15.45
CA LEU A 82 -0.95 1.35 -14.28
C LEU A 82 -2.40 1.78 -14.53
#